data_AF-A0AAW2PM12-F1
#
_entry.id   AF-A0AAW2PM12-F1
#
_cell.length_a   1.000
_cell.length_b   1.000
_cell.length_c   1.000
_cell.angle_alpha   90.00
_cell.angle_beta   90.00
_cell.angle_gamma   90.00
#
_symmetry.space_group_name_H-M   'P 1'
#
loop_
_entity.id
_entity.type
_entity.pdbx_description
1 polymer ?
#
loop_
_entity_poly.entity_id
_entity_poly.type
_entity_poly.pdbx_seq_one_letter_code
_entity_poly.pdbx_strand_id
1 'polypeptide(L)'
;MAVDSILSSPLGPPACEKDAKALQFIEEMTRNADSVQENVLAQILTRNAQTEYLQRYNLNGATDRETFKSKIPMVTYEDLQPLIQRIANGDRSPILSAHPVSEFLTSSGTSAGERKLMPTIKEELDRRQLLYSLLMPVMNLYVKGLDKGKGLYFLFIKSETQTPGGLLARPVLTSYYKSDHFKTRPYDPYNVYTSPNEAILCPDSFQSMYTQMLCGLYERKQVLRVGAVFASGLLRAIRFLQLNWQQLAEDIRTGSLNPKVTDPSIRECMTRIVRPDPEWLISLPRNAPRTTGSELLPEYGPTRNTWT
;
A
#
# COMPACT_ATOMS: atom_id res chain seq x y z
N MET A 1 -4.28 -3.54 -40.64
CA MET A 1 -3.88 -4.96 -40.62
C MET A 1 -3.54 -5.30 -39.19
N ALA A 2 -4.34 -6.17 -38.56
CA ALA A 2 -4.12 -6.62 -37.19
C ALA A 2 -2.83 -7.45 -37.17
N VAL A 3 -1.81 -6.97 -36.45
CA VAL A 3 -0.66 -7.79 -36.14
C VAL A 3 -1.02 -8.55 -34.87
N ASP A 4 -1.56 -9.75 -35.06
CA ASP A 4 -1.59 -10.80 -34.04
C ASP A 4 -0.15 -11.17 -33.71
N SER A 5 0.43 -10.37 -32.82
CA SER A 5 1.74 -10.60 -32.25
C SER A 5 1.54 -11.46 -31.01
N ILE A 6 1.39 -12.77 -31.22
CA ILE A 6 1.62 -13.77 -30.16
C ILE A 6 3.11 -13.69 -29.81
N LEU A 7 3.45 -12.72 -28.95
CA LEU A 7 4.78 -12.58 -28.39
C LEU A 7 4.96 -13.72 -27.40
N SER A 8 5.76 -14.71 -27.77
CA SER A 8 6.25 -15.71 -26.82
C SER A 8 7.15 -14.99 -25.82
N SER A 9 6.56 -14.54 -24.72
CA SER A 9 7.34 -14.10 -23.56
C SER A 9 8.17 -15.29 -23.06
N PRO A 10 9.46 -15.12 -22.74
CA PRO A 10 10.24 -16.14 -22.05
C PRO A 10 9.69 -16.42 -20.64
N LEU A 11 8.81 -15.55 -20.14
CA LEU A 11 8.04 -15.70 -18.93
C LEU A 11 6.76 -16.45 -19.29
N GLY A 12 6.42 -17.51 -18.55
CA GLY A 12 5.29 -18.40 -18.87
C GLY A 12 3.95 -17.70 -19.12
N PRO A 13 2.92 -18.41 -19.63
CA PRO A 13 1.66 -17.79 -19.97
C PRO A 13 0.99 -17.11 -18.75
N PRO A 14 0.21 -16.03 -18.97
CA PRO A 14 -0.54 -15.39 -17.90
C PRO A 14 -1.48 -16.39 -17.22
N ALA A 15 -1.68 -16.24 -15.90
CA ALA A 15 -2.50 -17.16 -15.13
C ALA A 15 -4.01 -17.05 -15.45
N CYS A 16 -4.47 -15.88 -15.89
CA CYS A 16 -5.85 -15.61 -16.29
C CYS A 16 -5.96 -14.40 -17.25
N GLU A 17 -7.15 -14.12 -17.78
CA GLU A 17 -7.39 -12.98 -18.69
C GLU A 17 -7.09 -11.62 -18.04
N LYS A 18 -7.39 -11.47 -16.74
CA LYS A 18 -7.07 -10.24 -15.99
C LYS A 18 -5.56 -9.99 -15.95
N ASP A 19 -4.78 -11.05 -15.70
CA ASP A 19 -3.32 -10.98 -15.71
C ASP A 19 -2.79 -10.67 -17.11
N ALA A 20 -3.36 -11.29 -18.15
CA ALA A 20 -2.99 -11.02 -19.53
C ALA A 20 -3.16 -9.54 -19.90
N LYS A 21 -4.30 -8.93 -19.54
CA LYS A 21 -4.57 -7.49 -19.77
C LYS A 21 -3.57 -6.60 -19.02
N ALA A 22 -3.27 -6.92 -17.76
CA ALA A 22 -2.31 -6.15 -16.97
C ALA A 22 -0.88 -6.23 -17.54
N LEU A 23 -0.45 -7.40 -17.98
CA LEU A 23 0.86 -7.61 -18.59
C LEU A 23 0.95 -6.94 -19.97
N GLN A 24 -0.11 -7.03 -20.78
CA GLN A 24 -0.20 -6.31 -22.05
C GLN A 24 -0.15 -4.80 -21.85
N PHE A 25 -0.82 -4.27 -20.83
CA PHE A 25 -0.73 -2.86 -20.47
C PHE A 25 0.71 -2.45 -20.13
N ILE A 26 1.44 -3.26 -19.33
CA ILE A 26 2.86 -2.98 -19.05
C ILE A 26 3.66 -2.92 -20.36
N GLU A 27 3.51 -3.92 -21.23
CA GLU A 27 4.24 -3.98 -22.51
C GLU A 27 3.92 -2.79 -23.41
N GLU A 28 2.66 -2.41 -23.52
CA GLU A 28 2.24 -1.25 -24.31
C GLU A 28 2.85 0.06 -23.76
N MET A 29 2.82 0.24 -22.44
CA MET A 29 3.36 1.44 -21.80
C MET A 29 4.88 1.52 -21.91
N THR A 30 5.60 0.40 -21.79
CA THR A 30 7.07 0.38 -21.86
C THR A 30 7.57 0.50 -23.30
N ARG A 31 6.88 -0.12 -24.27
CA ARG A 31 7.26 -0.07 -25.69
C ARG A 31 7.06 1.32 -26.30
N ASN A 32 6.06 2.07 -25.82
CA ASN A 32 5.70 3.39 -26.33
C ASN A 32 6.01 4.53 -25.34
N ALA A 33 7.00 4.34 -24.46
CA ALA A 33 7.22 5.20 -23.30
C ALA A 33 7.33 6.70 -23.62
N ASP A 34 8.03 7.07 -24.71
CA ASP A 34 8.20 8.49 -25.09
C ASP A 34 6.86 9.13 -25.50
N SER A 35 6.09 8.45 -26.36
CA SER A 35 4.74 8.92 -26.76
C SER A 35 3.77 8.96 -25.57
N VAL A 36 3.84 7.98 -24.66
CA VAL A 36 3.04 7.99 -23.42
C VAL A 36 3.40 9.19 -22.55
N GLN A 37 4.69 9.51 -22.39
CA GLN A 37 5.15 10.68 -21.63
C GLN A 37 4.70 12.00 -22.26
N GLU A 38 4.79 12.14 -23.58
CA GLU A 38 4.29 13.32 -24.30
C GLU A 38 2.78 13.52 -24.09
N ASN A 39 2.00 12.45 -24.22
CA ASN A 39 0.55 12.49 -24.00
C ASN A 39 0.20 12.83 -22.54
N VAL A 40 0.91 12.26 -21.56
CA VAL A 40 0.71 12.56 -20.13
C VAL A 40 1.00 14.04 -19.86
N LEU A 41 2.11 14.57 -20.37
CA LEU A 41 2.45 15.98 -20.23
C LEU A 41 1.37 16.88 -20.85
N ALA A 42 0.98 16.59 -22.09
CA ALA A 42 -0.05 17.36 -22.80
C ALA A 42 -1.38 17.36 -22.03
N GLN A 43 -1.81 16.22 -21.49
CA GLN A 43 -3.03 16.11 -20.67
C GLN A 43 -2.94 16.95 -19.38
N ILE A 44 -1.80 16.89 -18.67
CA ILE A 44 -1.56 17.68 -17.45
C ILE A 44 -1.61 19.18 -17.77
N LEU A 45 -0.91 19.62 -18.82
CA LEU A 45 -0.84 21.03 -19.21
C LEU A 45 -2.18 21.55 -19.72
N THR A 46 -2.88 20.79 -20.56
CA THR A 46 -4.22 21.14 -21.07
C THR A 46 -5.17 21.37 -19.90
N ARG A 47 -5.22 20.41 -18.97
CA ARG A 47 -6.09 20.46 -17.81
C ARG A 47 -5.79 21.65 -16.90
N ASN A 48 -4.52 21.94 -16.68
CA ASN A 48 -4.07 22.95 -15.72
C ASN A 48 -3.74 24.30 -16.36
N ALA A 49 -4.07 24.51 -17.65
CA ALA A 49 -3.68 25.68 -18.43
C ALA A 49 -4.06 27.03 -17.79
N GLN A 50 -5.16 27.04 -17.02
CA GLN A 50 -5.69 28.23 -16.35
C GLN A 50 -5.35 28.31 -14.86
N THR A 51 -4.41 27.49 -14.38
CA THR A 51 -3.96 27.56 -12.99
C THR A 51 -3.01 28.73 -12.77
N GLU A 52 -3.04 29.32 -11.57
CA GLU A 52 -2.18 30.46 -11.22
C GLU A 52 -0.70 30.15 -11.49
N TYR A 53 -0.25 28.92 -11.17
CA TYR A 53 1.14 28.53 -11.34
C TYR A 53 1.57 28.51 -12.82
N LEU A 54 0.77 27.94 -13.74
CA LEU A 54 1.14 27.92 -15.16
C LEU A 54 0.98 29.29 -15.83
N GLN A 55 0.00 30.10 -15.38
CA GLN A 55 -0.16 31.48 -15.85
C GLN A 55 1.03 32.35 -15.45
N ARG A 56 1.58 32.18 -14.25
CA ARG A 56 2.77 32.91 -13.77
C ARG A 56 3.97 32.78 -14.70
N TYR A 57 4.14 31.63 -15.36
CA TYR A 57 5.22 31.38 -16.30
C TYR A 57 4.83 31.61 -17.76
N ASN A 58 3.67 32.24 -18.01
CA ASN A 58 3.18 32.59 -19.34
C ASN A 58 3.20 31.40 -20.31
N LEU A 59 2.80 30.22 -19.84
CA LEU A 59 2.73 29.02 -20.68
C LEU A 59 1.66 29.16 -21.78
N ASN A 60 0.66 30.03 -21.56
CA ASN A 60 -0.35 30.46 -22.53
C ASN A 60 -1.08 29.30 -23.23
N GLY A 61 -1.33 28.22 -22.48
CA GLY A 61 -2.01 27.03 -23.00
C GLY A 61 -1.15 26.13 -23.89
N ALA A 62 0.16 26.39 -24.02
CA ALA A 62 1.06 25.46 -24.69
C ALA A 62 1.12 24.11 -23.95
N THR A 63 1.13 23.03 -24.72
CA THR A 63 1.08 21.65 -24.22
C THR A 63 2.28 20.81 -24.67
N ASP A 64 3.16 21.38 -25.49
CA ASP A 64 4.33 20.71 -26.03
C ASP A 64 5.51 20.73 -25.04
N ARG A 65 6.37 19.72 -25.20
CA ARG A 65 7.52 19.47 -24.32
C ARG A 65 8.57 20.58 -24.38
N GLU A 66 8.79 21.20 -25.54
CA GLU A 66 9.84 22.20 -25.74
C GLU A 66 9.50 23.51 -25.04
N THR A 67 8.26 23.98 -25.21
CA THR A 67 7.74 25.16 -24.53
C THR A 67 7.66 24.95 -23.03
N PHE A 68 7.23 23.77 -22.57
CA PHE A 68 7.23 23.44 -21.14
C PHE A 68 8.63 23.53 -20.53
N LYS A 69 9.62 22.88 -21.15
CA LYS A 69 11.01 22.88 -20.66
C LYS A 69 11.68 24.25 -20.67
N SER A 70 11.31 25.13 -21.62
CA SER A 70 11.91 26.46 -21.72
C SER A 70 11.30 27.48 -20.76
N LYS A 71 10.05 27.28 -20.32
CA LYS A 71 9.31 28.25 -19.48
C LYS A 71 9.15 27.84 -18.02
N ILE A 72 8.93 26.55 -17.74
CA ILE A 72 8.66 26.08 -16.39
C ILE A 72 9.98 25.72 -15.70
N PRO A 73 10.34 26.38 -14.58
CA PRO A 73 11.59 26.10 -13.90
C PRO A 73 11.54 24.75 -13.17
N MET A 74 12.72 24.17 -13.00
CA MET A 74 12.91 23.10 -12.02
C MET A 74 12.82 23.71 -10.61
N VAL A 75 11.98 23.12 -9.76
CA VAL A 75 11.68 23.64 -8.42
C VAL A 75 11.90 22.60 -7.33
N THR A 76 12.16 23.08 -6.11
CA THR A 76 12.13 22.28 -4.88
C THR A 76 10.79 22.45 -4.15
N TYR A 77 10.66 21.79 -2.99
CA TYR A 77 9.47 21.96 -2.15
C TYR A 77 9.36 23.38 -1.61
N GLU A 78 10.51 23.98 -1.25
CA GLU A 78 10.60 25.31 -0.65
C GLU A 78 10.09 26.39 -1.62
N ASP A 79 10.35 26.24 -2.92
CA ASP A 79 9.83 27.14 -3.96
C ASP A 79 8.29 27.08 -4.07
N LEU A 80 7.70 25.91 -3.83
CA LEU A 80 6.26 25.66 -3.90
C LEU A 80 5.54 25.89 -2.56
N GLN A 81 6.28 25.99 -1.45
CA GLN A 81 5.74 26.09 -0.10
C GLN A 81 4.74 27.25 0.07
N PRO A 82 4.95 28.46 -0.49
CA PRO A 82 3.97 29.54 -0.37
C PRO A 82 2.60 29.20 -0.98
N LEU A 83 2.58 28.47 -2.10
CA LEU A 83 1.36 28.04 -2.77
C LEU A 83 0.66 26.92 -2.00
N ILE A 84 1.45 25.96 -1.51
CA ILE A 84 0.97 24.87 -0.67
C ILE A 84 0.33 25.43 0.63
N GLN A 85 0.94 26.44 1.25
CA GLN A 85 0.42 27.05 2.47
C GLN A 85 -0.91 27.78 2.24
N ARG A 86 -1.07 28.46 1.10
CA ARG A 86 -2.36 29.07 0.74
C ARG A 86 -3.47 28.03 0.64
N ILE A 87 -3.23 26.92 -0.06
CA ILE A 87 -4.18 25.81 -0.18
C ILE A 87 -4.49 25.22 1.21
N ALA A 88 -3.45 24.97 2.02
CA ALA A 88 -3.58 24.44 3.38
C ALA A 88 -4.40 25.38 4.28
N ASN A 89 -4.30 26.69 4.10
CA ASN A 89 -5.02 27.71 4.86
C ASN A 89 -6.46 27.95 4.38
N GLY A 90 -6.91 27.31 3.29
CA GLY A 90 -8.29 27.40 2.84
C GLY A 90 -8.49 27.99 1.45
N ASP A 91 -7.44 28.43 0.77
CA ASP A 91 -7.57 28.87 -0.62
C ASP A 91 -8.01 27.68 -1.51
N ARG A 92 -9.10 27.86 -2.25
CA ARG A 92 -9.68 26.85 -3.16
C ARG A 92 -9.64 27.29 -4.62
N SER A 93 -9.02 28.43 -4.91
CA SER A 93 -8.75 28.84 -6.29
C SER A 93 -7.80 27.83 -6.97
N PRO A 94 -7.82 27.71 -8.31
CA PRO A 94 -6.98 26.76 -9.05
C PRO A 94 -5.52 27.20 -9.05
N ILE A 95 -4.81 27.04 -7.93
CA ILE A 95 -3.41 27.48 -7.78
C ILE A 95 -2.45 26.55 -8.53
N LEU A 96 -2.47 25.25 -8.20
CA LEU A 96 -1.57 24.23 -8.75
C LEU A 96 -2.29 23.24 -9.68
N SER A 97 -3.61 23.12 -9.57
CA SER A 97 -4.42 22.14 -10.30
C SER A 97 -5.80 22.72 -10.55
N ALA A 98 -6.36 22.42 -11.72
CA ALA A 98 -7.76 22.73 -12.03
C ALA A 98 -8.74 21.83 -11.25
N HIS A 99 -8.33 20.60 -10.92
CA HIS A 99 -9.07 19.76 -9.98
C HIS A 99 -8.79 20.21 -8.54
N PRO A 100 -9.81 20.27 -7.67
CA PRO A 100 -9.62 20.61 -6.26
C PRO A 100 -8.66 19.64 -5.57
N VAL A 101 -7.76 20.18 -4.75
CA VAL A 101 -6.93 19.38 -3.83
C VAL A 101 -7.84 18.68 -2.83
N SER A 102 -7.80 17.35 -2.80
CA SER A 102 -8.65 16.54 -1.94
C SER A 102 -8.05 16.33 -0.55
N GLU A 103 -6.72 16.20 -0.48
CA GLU A 103 -5.96 16.07 0.76
C GLU A 103 -4.47 16.38 0.50
N PHE A 104 -3.69 16.45 1.58
CA PHE A 104 -2.23 16.50 1.54
C PHE A 104 -1.63 15.17 1.95
N LEU A 105 -0.79 14.61 1.09
CA LEU A 105 0.00 13.44 1.41
C LEU A 105 1.28 13.90 2.11
N THR A 106 1.46 13.49 3.37
CA THR A 106 2.63 13.88 4.15
C THR A 106 3.82 12.98 3.81
N SER A 107 4.87 13.60 3.28
CA SER A 107 6.14 12.91 2.99
C SER A 107 6.85 12.49 4.28
N SER A 108 7.74 11.49 4.19
CA SER A 108 8.73 11.23 5.23
C SER A 108 9.88 12.24 5.21
N GLY A 109 10.11 12.90 4.08
CA GLY A 109 11.04 14.02 4.00
C GLY A 109 10.47 15.25 4.70
N THR A 110 11.35 15.98 5.39
CA THR A 110 10.97 17.16 6.19
C THR A 110 11.53 18.46 5.59
N SER A 111 10.89 19.57 5.91
CA SER A 111 11.39 20.93 5.70
C SER A 111 11.12 21.72 6.97
N ALA A 112 12.14 22.37 7.52
CA ALA A 112 12.08 23.04 8.84
C ALA A 112 11.55 22.14 9.99
N GLY A 113 11.85 20.84 9.96
CA GLY A 113 11.41 19.88 10.98
C GLY A 113 10.02 19.28 10.74
N GLU A 114 9.20 19.89 9.88
CA GLU A 114 7.84 19.44 9.58
C GLU A 114 7.79 18.59 8.31
N ARG A 115 6.81 17.68 8.23
CA ARG A 115 6.62 16.83 7.05
C ARG A 115 6.16 17.67 5.86
N LYS A 116 6.74 17.42 4.68
CA LYS A 116 6.34 18.07 3.44
C LYS A 116 4.90 17.68 3.04
N LEU A 117 4.07 18.68 2.76
CA LEU A 117 2.67 18.52 2.35
C LEU A 117 2.57 18.42 0.82
N MET A 118 2.30 17.23 0.29
CA MET A 118 2.17 17.02 -1.15
C MET A 118 0.68 17.06 -1.55
N PRO A 119 0.21 18.09 -2.27
CA PRO A 119 -1.20 18.13 -2.68
C PRO A 119 -1.51 16.96 -3.61
N THR A 120 -2.64 16.29 -3.38
CA THR A 120 -3.16 15.26 -4.28
C THR A 120 -4.59 15.59 -4.68
N ILE A 121 -5.00 15.12 -5.85
CA ILE A 121 -6.39 15.15 -6.31
C ILE A 121 -6.99 13.75 -6.23
N LYS A 122 -8.33 13.66 -6.26
CA LYS A 122 -9.07 12.40 -6.09
C LYS A 122 -8.69 11.35 -7.14
N GLU A 123 -8.52 11.75 -8.40
CA GLU A 123 -8.14 10.88 -9.53
C GLU A 123 -6.78 10.16 -9.32
N GLU A 124 -5.87 10.72 -8.52
CA GLU A 124 -4.59 10.06 -8.25
C GLU A 124 -4.74 8.74 -7.48
N LEU A 125 -5.86 8.53 -6.77
CA LEU A 125 -6.15 7.22 -6.16
C LEU A 125 -6.34 6.14 -7.22
N ASP A 126 -6.99 6.46 -8.35
CA ASP A 126 -7.21 5.50 -9.43
C ASP A 126 -5.88 5.12 -10.10
N ARG A 127 -4.97 6.09 -10.32
CA ARG A 127 -3.62 5.83 -10.81
C ARG A 127 -2.80 4.94 -9.87
N ARG A 128 -2.90 5.16 -8.55
CA ARG A 128 -2.26 4.29 -7.54
C ARG A 128 -2.85 2.88 -7.55
N GLN A 129 -4.18 2.77 -7.64
CA GLN A 129 -4.87 1.48 -7.73
C GLN A 129 -4.45 0.71 -8.98
N LEU A 130 -4.33 1.39 -10.13
CA LEU A 130 -3.85 0.81 -11.37
C LEU A 130 -2.45 0.21 -11.15
N LEU A 131 -1.51 0.97 -10.59
CA LEU A 131 -0.17 0.47 -10.28
C LEU A 131 -0.20 -0.76 -9.36
N TYR A 132 -0.99 -0.75 -8.29
CA TYR A 132 -1.13 -1.91 -7.40
C TYR A 132 -1.70 -3.15 -8.10
N SER A 133 -2.59 -2.95 -9.07
CA SER A 133 -3.20 -4.05 -9.83
C SER A 133 -2.20 -4.80 -10.72
N LEU A 134 -1.07 -4.18 -11.05
CA LEU A 134 -0.02 -4.77 -11.88
C LEU A 134 0.92 -5.72 -11.11
N LEU A 135 0.96 -5.63 -9.77
CA LEU A 135 1.95 -6.35 -8.96
C LEU A 135 1.77 -7.87 -9.00
N MET A 136 0.55 -8.35 -8.79
CA MET A 136 0.27 -9.80 -8.75
C MET A 136 0.36 -10.46 -10.14
N PRO A 137 -0.14 -9.85 -11.23
CA PRO A 137 0.08 -10.37 -12.58
C PRO A 137 1.56 -10.60 -12.90
N VAL A 138 2.45 -9.66 -12.51
CA VAL A 138 3.90 -9.83 -12.68
C VAL A 138 4.42 -10.95 -11.78
N MET A 139 4.05 -10.98 -10.50
CA MET A 139 4.50 -12.02 -9.56
C MET A 139 4.11 -13.43 -10.00
N ASN A 140 2.91 -13.60 -10.56
CA ASN A 140 2.37 -14.88 -10.99
C ASN A 140 3.17 -15.55 -12.12
N LEU A 141 3.95 -14.76 -12.88
CA LEU A 141 4.89 -15.30 -13.88
C LEU A 141 6.04 -16.08 -13.23
N TYR A 142 6.40 -15.75 -11.99
CA TYR A 142 7.57 -16.29 -11.30
C TYR A 142 7.18 -17.24 -10.15
N VAL A 143 6.10 -16.93 -9.44
CA VAL A 143 5.65 -17.70 -8.27
C VAL A 143 4.21 -18.14 -8.48
N LYS A 144 4.04 -19.41 -8.84
CA LYS A 144 2.72 -20.00 -9.13
C LYS A 144 1.96 -20.34 -7.85
N GLY A 145 0.63 -20.30 -7.92
CA GLY A 145 -0.26 -20.82 -6.87
C GLY A 145 -0.50 -19.86 -5.70
N LEU A 146 -0.13 -18.58 -5.81
CA LEU A 146 -0.39 -17.58 -4.77
C LEU A 146 -1.89 -17.29 -4.56
N ASP A 147 -2.73 -17.64 -5.53
CA ASP A 147 -4.20 -17.65 -5.47
C ASP A 147 -4.78 -18.73 -4.54
N LYS A 148 -3.99 -19.74 -4.18
CA LYS A 148 -4.43 -20.90 -3.38
C LYS A 148 -4.34 -20.67 -1.87
N GLY A 149 -4.00 -19.46 -1.45
CA GLY A 149 -3.79 -19.13 -0.05
C GLY A 149 -3.85 -17.63 0.20
N LYS A 150 -3.17 -17.19 1.25
CA LYS A 150 -3.27 -15.83 1.79
C LYS A 150 -1.92 -15.17 1.97
N GLY A 151 -1.93 -13.84 1.99
CA GLY A 151 -0.80 -13.02 2.40
C GLY A 151 -0.91 -12.59 3.85
N LEU A 152 0.12 -12.85 4.66
CA LEU A 152 0.29 -12.23 5.97
C LEU A 152 1.06 -10.91 5.79
N TYR A 153 0.33 -9.81 5.68
CA TYR A 153 0.89 -8.47 5.57
C TYR A 153 0.63 -7.65 6.83
N PHE A 154 1.69 -7.13 7.43
CA PHE A 154 1.62 -6.19 8.56
C PHE A 154 1.50 -4.76 8.03
N LEU A 155 0.26 -4.27 7.95
CA LEU A 155 -0.08 -2.97 7.39
C LEU A 155 -0.59 -2.05 8.50
N PHE A 156 -0.12 -0.80 8.52
CA PHE A 156 -0.42 0.14 9.60
C PHE A 156 -0.81 1.50 9.05
N ILE A 157 -1.89 2.05 9.58
CA ILE A 157 -2.14 3.48 9.47
C ILE A 157 -1.21 4.27 10.40
N LYS A 158 -1.15 5.58 10.16
CA LYS A 158 -0.46 6.58 10.99
C LYS A 158 -1.42 7.71 11.34
N SER A 159 -0.99 8.56 12.27
CA SER A 159 -1.72 9.77 12.62
C SER A 159 -2.01 10.62 11.39
N GLU A 160 -3.15 11.28 11.45
CA GLU A 160 -3.59 12.27 10.49
C GLU A 160 -3.87 13.58 11.23
N THR A 161 -3.67 14.68 10.53
CA THR A 161 -3.98 16.02 11.02
C THR A 161 -4.88 16.73 10.03
N GLN A 162 -5.47 17.85 10.45
CA GLN A 162 -6.24 18.71 9.58
C GLN A 162 -5.50 20.04 9.42
N THR A 163 -5.43 20.55 8.20
CA THR A 163 -4.88 21.87 7.93
C THR A 163 -5.85 22.96 8.43
N PRO A 164 -5.41 24.22 8.61
CA PRO A 164 -6.30 25.31 9.03
C PRO A 164 -7.51 25.50 8.13
N GLY A 165 -7.35 25.25 6.83
CA GLY A 165 -8.41 25.28 5.83
C GLY A 165 -9.29 24.02 5.78
N GLY A 166 -9.11 23.05 6.68
CA GLY A 166 -9.97 21.86 6.78
C GLY A 166 -9.57 20.65 5.94
N LEU A 167 -8.48 20.70 5.15
CA LEU A 167 -8.01 19.54 4.38
C LEU A 167 -7.30 18.53 5.29
N LEU A 168 -7.46 17.24 5.02
CA LEU A 168 -6.69 16.22 5.73
C LEU A 168 -5.23 16.22 5.28
N ALA A 169 -4.32 16.00 6.22
CA ALA A 169 -2.89 15.81 5.99
C ALA A 169 -2.44 14.50 6.64
N ARG A 170 -2.03 13.51 5.83
CA ARG A 170 -1.68 12.17 6.31
C ARG A 170 -0.76 11.41 5.35
N PRO A 171 -0.03 10.38 5.80
CA PRO A 171 0.82 9.61 4.90
C PRO A 171 0.02 8.93 3.79
N VAL A 172 0.62 8.77 2.60
CA VAL A 172 -0.04 8.18 1.43
C VAL A 172 -0.65 6.81 1.69
N LEU A 173 0.01 5.97 2.48
CA LEU A 173 -0.51 4.65 2.84
C LEU A 173 -1.71 4.73 3.79
N THR A 174 -1.72 5.68 4.73
CA THR A 174 -2.89 5.93 5.58
C THR A 174 -4.07 6.36 4.72
N SER A 175 -3.86 7.28 3.77
CA SER A 175 -4.89 7.70 2.81
C SER A 175 -5.42 6.51 2.02
N TYR A 176 -4.53 5.67 1.47
CA TYR A 176 -4.91 4.49 0.71
C TYR A 176 -5.68 3.46 1.54
N TYR A 177 -5.21 3.07 2.73
CA TYR A 177 -5.92 2.08 3.55
C TYR A 177 -7.31 2.56 4.00
N LYS A 178 -7.48 3.87 4.22
CA LYS A 178 -8.78 4.46 4.56
C LYS A 178 -9.68 4.72 3.35
N SER A 179 -9.15 4.58 2.13
CA SER A 179 -9.93 4.76 0.89
C SER A 179 -10.85 3.57 0.61
N ASP A 180 -11.86 3.80 -0.21
CA ASP A 180 -12.78 2.74 -0.62
C ASP A 180 -12.08 1.72 -1.54
N HIS A 181 -11.08 2.14 -2.32
CA HIS A 181 -10.23 1.24 -3.10
C HIS A 181 -9.59 0.14 -2.25
N PHE A 182 -9.33 0.40 -0.97
CA PHE A 182 -8.84 -0.63 -0.04
C PHE A 182 -9.97 -1.29 0.75
N LYS A 183 -10.86 -0.52 1.37
CA LYS A 183 -11.88 -1.04 2.30
C LYS A 183 -12.93 -1.90 1.60
N THR A 184 -13.38 -1.48 0.41
CA THR A 184 -14.41 -2.13 -0.38
C THR A 184 -13.84 -2.75 -1.66
N ARG A 185 -12.54 -3.11 -1.63
CA ARG A 185 -11.87 -3.77 -2.74
C ARG A 185 -12.65 -5.02 -3.18
N PRO A 186 -12.83 -5.25 -4.49
CA PRO A 186 -13.48 -6.45 -4.97
C PRO A 186 -12.68 -7.68 -4.56
N TYR A 187 -13.36 -8.83 -4.48
CA TYR A 187 -12.68 -10.09 -4.25
C TYR A 187 -11.62 -10.32 -5.33
N ASP A 188 -10.40 -10.62 -4.89
CA ASP A 188 -9.26 -10.93 -5.74
C ASP A 188 -8.51 -12.10 -5.08
N PRO A 189 -8.49 -13.30 -5.69
CA PRO A 189 -7.87 -14.49 -5.09
C PRO A 189 -6.37 -14.26 -4.80
N TYR A 190 -5.71 -13.39 -5.56
CA TYR A 190 -4.31 -13.08 -5.34
C TYR A 190 -4.06 -12.12 -4.18
N ASN A 191 -5.09 -11.41 -3.69
CA ASN A 191 -4.98 -10.37 -2.66
C ASN A 191 -5.87 -10.64 -1.42
N VAL A 192 -6.00 -11.91 -1.06
CA VAL A 192 -6.62 -12.33 0.20
C VAL A 192 -5.61 -12.20 1.34
N TYR A 193 -5.89 -11.33 2.31
CA TYR A 193 -5.03 -11.11 3.47
C TYR A 193 -5.57 -11.82 4.71
N THR A 194 -4.67 -12.17 5.63
CA THR A 194 -5.04 -12.67 6.96
C THR A 194 -5.58 -11.56 7.87
N SER A 195 -5.05 -10.35 7.70
CA SER A 195 -5.37 -9.19 8.54
C SER A 195 -6.72 -8.57 8.14
N PRO A 196 -7.70 -8.47 9.06
CA PRO A 196 -8.95 -7.77 8.79
C PRO A 196 -8.72 -6.26 8.65
N ASN A 197 -9.61 -5.57 7.93
CA ASN A 197 -9.49 -4.13 7.69
C ASN A 197 -9.51 -3.35 9.01
N GLU A 198 -10.32 -3.76 9.98
CA GLU A 198 -10.47 -3.15 11.30
C GLU A 198 -9.13 -3.17 12.07
N ALA A 199 -8.36 -4.26 11.99
CA ALA A 199 -7.04 -4.35 12.61
C ALA A 199 -6.02 -3.43 11.92
N ILE A 200 -6.05 -3.33 10.59
CA ILE A 200 -5.16 -2.45 9.81
C ILE A 200 -5.47 -0.96 10.07
N LEU A 201 -6.75 -0.63 10.24
CA LEU A 201 -7.28 0.71 10.44
C LEU A 201 -7.30 1.15 11.90
N CYS A 202 -6.87 0.29 12.83
CA CYS A 202 -6.77 0.67 14.23
C CYS A 202 -5.61 1.67 14.45
N PRO A 203 -5.87 2.82 15.09
CA PRO A 203 -4.85 3.83 15.35
C PRO A 203 -3.87 3.41 16.44
N ASP A 204 -4.27 2.51 17.34
CA ASP A 204 -3.38 1.94 18.35
C ASP A 204 -2.47 0.89 17.72
N SER A 205 -1.18 1.23 17.64
CA SER A 205 -0.18 0.38 17.00
C SER A 205 0.05 -0.96 17.70
N PHE A 206 -0.16 -1.04 19.02
CA PHE A 206 -0.05 -2.29 19.77
C PHE A 206 -1.23 -3.20 19.40
N GLN A 207 -2.46 -2.68 19.47
CA GLN A 207 -3.67 -3.46 19.18
C GLN A 207 -3.71 -3.90 17.72
N SER A 208 -3.33 -3.02 16.80
CA SER A 208 -3.19 -3.33 15.38
C SER A 208 -2.16 -4.44 15.15
N MET A 209 -0.94 -4.32 15.69
CA MET A 209 0.10 -5.35 15.53
C MET A 209 -0.31 -6.68 16.15
N TYR A 210 -0.84 -6.65 17.37
CA TYR A 210 -1.23 -7.84 18.12
C TYR A 210 -2.30 -8.64 17.37
N THR A 211 -3.35 -7.99 16.90
CA THR A 211 -4.47 -8.66 16.24
C THR A 211 -4.15 -9.12 14.82
N GLN A 212 -3.35 -8.36 14.06
CA GLN A 212 -2.81 -8.84 12.78
C GLN A 212 -1.94 -10.09 12.95
N MET A 213 -1.07 -10.09 13.97
CA MET A 213 -0.24 -11.27 14.31
C MET A 213 -1.11 -12.46 14.68
N LEU A 214 -2.10 -12.26 15.56
CA LEU A 214 -3.02 -13.32 16.00
C LEU A 214 -3.78 -13.94 14.82
N CYS A 215 -4.32 -13.11 13.91
CA CYS A 215 -4.98 -13.59 12.69
C CYS A 215 -4.02 -14.40 11.80
N GLY A 216 -2.79 -13.92 11.63
CA GLY A 216 -1.74 -14.64 10.90
C GLY A 216 -1.44 -16.02 11.49
N LEU A 217 -1.39 -16.15 12.81
CA LEU A 217 -1.13 -17.41 13.52
C LEU A 217 -2.29 -18.42 13.40
N TYR A 218 -3.54 -17.94 13.46
CA TYR A 218 -4.73 -18.76 13.19
C TYR A 218 -4.74 -19.32 11.77
N GLU A 219 -4.33 -18.50 10.79
CA GLU A 219 -4.37 -18.85 9.38
C GLU A 219 -3.03 -19.35 8.81
N ARG A 220 -2.04 -19.64 9.67
CA ARG A 220 -0.65 -19.94 9.27
C ARG A 220 -0.50 -20.98 8.15
N LYS A 221 -1.39 -21.99 8.12
CA LYS A 221 -1.39 -23.06 7.10
C LYS A 221 -1.82 -22.59 5.71
N GLN A 222 -2.53 -21.46 5.62
CA GLN A 222 -2.96 -20.84 4.37
C GLN A 222 -2.01 -19.73 3.92
N VAL A 223 -1.07 -19.29 4.76
CA VAL A 223 -0.14 -18.21 4.41
C VAL A 223 0.85 -18.73 3.36
N LEU A 224 0.92 -18.04 2.22
CA LEU A 224 1.87 -18.32 1.11
C LEU A 224 2.91 -17.21 0.91
N ARG A 225 2.71 -16.06 1.55
CA ARG A 225 3.61 -14.91 1.50
C ARG A 225 3.49 -14.08 2.78
N VAL A 226 4.61 -13.56 3.26
CA VAL A 226 4.69 -12.71 4.46
C VAL A 226 5.35 -11.40 4.08
N GLY A 227 4.85 -10.27 4.57
CA GLY A 227 5.46 -8.99 4.26
C GLY A 227 5.01 -7.81 5.10
N ALA A 228 5.66 -6.69 4.84
CA ALA A 228 5.26 -5.35 5.23
C ALA A 228 5.75 -4.40 4.13
N VAL A 229 5.33 -3.14 4.14
CA VAL A 229 5.79 -2.16 3.14
C VAL A 229 7.32 -1.98 3.19
N PHE A 230 7.88 -1.96 4.40
CA PHE A 230 9.33 -1.85 4.62
C PHE A 230 9.83 -3.05 5.41
N ALA A 231 11.07 -3.48 5.15
CA ALA A 231 11.73 -4.55 5.89
C ALA A 231 11.75 -4.28 7.41
N SER A 232 11.96 -3.03 7.82
CA SER A 232 11.91 -2.61 9.23
C SER A 232 10.55 -2.87 9.88
N GLY A 233 9.45 -2.75 9.13
CA GLY A 233 8.10 -3.10 9.60
C GLY A 233 7.95 -4.59 9.88
N LEU A 234 8.47 -5.44 8.97
CA LEU A 234 8.46 -6.88 9.15
C LEU A 234 9.36 -7.32 10.31
N LEU A 235 10.56 -6.76 10.44
CA LEU A 235 11.46 -7.02 11.57
C LEU A 235 10.81 -6.65 12.91
N ARG A 236 10.05 -5.55 12.95
CA ARG A 236 9.27 -5.18 14.15
C ARG A 236 8.16 -6.17 14.45
N ALA A 237 7.47 -6.70 13.44
CA ALA A 237 6.47 -7.75 13.64
C ALA A 237 7.09 -9.04 14.16
N ILE A 238 8.24 -9.46 13.61
CA ILE A 238 9.02 -10.61 14.11
C ILE A 238 9.41 -10.36 15.57
N ARG A 239 9.99 -9.19 15.88
CA ARG A 239 10.35 -8.85 17.26
C ARG A 239 9.14 -8.82 18.19
N PHE A 240 8.00 -8.34 17.71
CA PHE A 240 6.76 -8.35 18.48
C PHE A 240 6.32 -9.77 18.82
N LEU A 241 6.37 -10.69 17.85
CA LEU A 241 6.11 -12.10 18.08
C LEU A 241 7.06 -12.68 19.13
N GLN A 242 8.36 -12.40 19.01
CA GLN A 242 9.35 -12.88 19.99
C GLN A 242 9.05 -12.45 21.42
N LEU A 243 8.51 -11.25 21.60
CA LEU A 243 8.21 -10.69 22.92
C LEU A 243 6.83 -11.09 23.45
N ASN A 244 5.88 -11.45 22.59
CA ASN A 244 4.47 -11.63 22.96
C ASN A 244 3.91 -13.02 22.65
N TRP A 245 4.74 -13.96 22.15
CA TRP A 245 4.27 -15.27 21.69
C TRP A 245 3.53 -16.06 22.77
N GLN A 246 3.92 -15.96 24.04
CA GLN A 246 3.28 -16.68 25.14
C GLN A 246 1.81 -16.26 25.29
N GLN A 247 1.57 -14.95 25.26
CA GLN A 247 0.21 -14.41 25.35
C GLN A 247 -0.60 -14.72 24.09
N LEU A 248 0.01 -14.61 22.90
CA LEU A 248 -0.65 -14.99 21.65
C LEU A 248 -1.03 -16.48 21.62
N ALA A 249 -0.16 -17.36 22.10
CA ALA A 249 -0.41 -18.79 22.18
C ALA A 249 -1.52 -19.11 23.21
N GLU A 250 -1.54 -18.41 24.34
CA GLU A 250 -2.59 -18.53 25.34
C GLU A 250 -3.95 -18.11 24.78
N ASP A 251 -4.03 -16.96 24.11
CA ASP A 251 -5.26 -16.48 23.46
C ASP A 251 -5.81 -17.48 22.42
N ILE A 252 -4.93 -18.15 21.68
CA ILE A 252 -5.31 -19.20 20.73
C ILE A 252 -5.81 -20.45 21.47
N ARG A 253 -5.08 -20.87 22.50
CA ARG A 253 -5.40 -22.07 23.29
C ARG A 253 -6.75 -21.95 23.97
N THR A 254 -7.05 -20.80 24.57
CA THR A 254 -8.30 -20.56 25.30
C THR A 254 -9.43 -20.04 24.41
N GLY A 255 -9.11 -19.51 23.22
CA GLY A 255 -10.07 -18.80 22.39
C GLY A 255 -10.55 -17.49 23.02
N SER A 256 -9.72 -16.84 23.85
CA SER A 256 -10.04 -15.55 24.47
C SER A 256 -9.09 -14.46 23.97
N LEU A 257 -9.63 -13.32 23.56
CA LEU A 257 -8.82 -12.18 23.14
C LEU A 257 -8.24 -11.43 24.34
N ASN A 258 -6.93 -11.13 24.29
CA ASN A 258 -6.21 -10.34 25.29
C ASN A 258 -6.99 -9.07 25.70
N PRO A 259 -7.21 -8.82 27.01
CA PRO A 259 -7.97 -7.67 27.49
C PRO A 259 -7.32 -6.32 27.18
N LYS A 260 -6.02 -6.28 26.84
CA LYS A 260 -5.34 -5.07 26.34
C LYS A 260 -5.84 -4.61 24.97
N VAL A 261 -6.54 -5.49 24.23
CA VAL A 261 -7.26 -5.12 23.02
C VAL A 261 -8.61 -4.56 23.45
N THR A 262 -8.72 -3.23 23.47
CA THR A 262 -9.86 -2.46 23.95
C THR A 262 -10.66 -1.81 22.83
N ASP A 263 -10.09 -1.68 21.62
CA ASP A 263 -10.75 -1.08 20.46
C ASP A 263 -12.03 -1.87 20.11
N PRO A 264 -13.22 -1.23 20.14
CA PRO A 264 -14.49 -1.94 19.93
C PRO A 264 -14.60 -2.59 18.55
N SER A 265 -14.07 -1.94 17.51
CA SER A 265 -14.15 -2.44 16.13
C SER A 265 -13.27 -3.68 15.94
N ILE A 266 -12.07 -3.67 16.53
CA ILE A 266 -11.24 -4.87 16.59
C ILE A 266 -11.96 -5.97 17.38
N ARG A 267 -12.45 -5.68 18.58
CA ARG A 267 -13.09 -6.69 19.44
C ARG A 267 -14.25 -7.37 18.74
N GLU A 268 -15.12 -6.60 18.12
CA GLU A 268 -16.24 -7.10 17.31
C GLU A 268 -15.74 -7.99 16.16
N CYS A 269 -14.78 -7.50 15.37
CA CYS A 269 -14.26 -8.27 14.25
C CYS A 269 -13.62 -9.60 14.69
N MET A 270 -12.86 -9.57 15.80
CA MET A 270 -12.17 -10.75 16.33
C MET A 270 -13.11 -11.81 16.89
N THR A 271 -14.36 -11.48 17.28
CA THR A 271 -15.36 -12.50 17.69
C THR A 271 -15.61 -13.56 16.61
N ARG A 272 -15.44 -13.20 15.33
CA ARG A 272 -15.65 -14.09 14.18
C ARG A 272 -14.42 -14.95 13.86
N ILE A 273 -13.27 -14.63 14.43
CA ILE A 273 -11.97 -15.23 14.09
C ILE A 273 -11.47 -16.11 15.24
N VAL A 274 -11.49 -15.57 16.46
CA VAL A 274 -10.96 -16.20 17.66
C VAL A 274 -11.78 -17.43 18.01
N ARG A 275 -11.10 -18.56 18.17
CA ARG A 275 -11.70 -19.86 18.51
C ARG A 275 -10.69 -20.70 19.28
N PRO A 276 -11.09 -21.47 20.30
CA PRO A 276 -10.16 -22.32 21.03
C PRO A 276 -9.49 -23.35 20.11
N ASP A 277 -8.16 -23.41 20.13
CA ASP A 277 -7.35 -24.43 19.45
C ASP A 277 -6.27 -24.94 20.42
N PRO A 278 -6.62 -25.88 21.32
CA PRO A 278 -5.69 -26.37 22.36
C PRO A 278 -4.53 -27.18 21.78
N GLU A 279 -4.67 -27.73 20.57
CA GLU A 279 -3.62 -28.50 19.89
C GLU A 279 -2.68 -27.62 19.06
N TRP A 280 -2.94 -26.31 18.99
CA TRP A 280 -2.19 -25.37 18.17
C TRP A 280 -0.68 -25.45 18.41
N LEU A 281 -0.24 -25.42 19.67
CA LEU A 281 1.18 -25.51 20.05
C LEU A 281 1.80 -26.89 19.71
N ILE A 282 1.02 -27.96 19.77
CA ILE A 282 1.47 -29.33 19.50
C ILE A 282 1.71 -29.53 18.00
N SER A 283 0.91 -28.85 17.18
CA SER A 283 1.03 -28.90 15.72
C SER A 283 2.21 -28.12 15.13
N LEU A 284 3.01 -27.44 15.98
CA LEU A 284 4.24 -26.78 15.56
C LEU A 284 5.38 -27.81 15.37
N PRO A 285 6.30 -27.60 14.41
CA PRO A 285 7.39 -28.53 14.16
C PRO A 285 8.24 -28.79 15.42
N ARG A 286 8.60 -30.06 15.68
CA ARG A 286 9.37 -30.47 16.87
C ARG A 286 10.78 -29.85 16.98
N ASN A 287 11.34 -29.37 15.87
CA ASN A 287 12.68 -28.78 15.78
C ASN A 287 12.70 -27.25 16.00
N ALA A 288 11.64 -26.72 16.61
CA ALA A 288 11.46 -25.32 16.94
C ALA A 288 11.92 -25.05 18.41
N PRO A 289 13.08 -24.40 18.64
CA PRO A 289 13.40 -23.71 19.89
C PRO A 289 12.24 -22.86 20.44
N ARG A 290 11.46 -23.46 21.36
CA ARG A 290 10.30 -22.84 22.04
C ARG A 290 10.61 -21.60 22.90
N THR A 291 11.83 -21.08 22.85
CA THR A 291 12.31 -20.00 23.72
C THR A 291 12.12 -18.61 23.14
N THR A 292 11.99 -18.45 21.81
CA THR A 292 12.02 -17.12 21.18
C THR A 292 10.85 -16.81 20.25
N GLY A 293 9.95 -17.74 19.91
CA GLY A 293 8.76 -17.48 19.08
C GLY A 293 9.03 -17.12 17.62
N SER A 294 10.29 -17.00 17.17
CA SER A 294 10.67 -16.69 15.78
C SER A 294 10.26 -17.77 14.78
N GLU A 295 10.00 -18.98 15.25
CA GLU A 295 9.65 -20.16 14.42
C GLU A 295 8.15 -20.31 14.15
N LEU A 296 7.35 -19.36 14.66
CA LEU A 296 5.90 -19.33 14.45
C LEU A 296 5.49 -18.73 13.10
N LEU A 297 6.43 -18.10 12.39
CA LEU A 297 6.25 -17.70 11.00
C LEU A 297 6.58 -18.89 10.08
N PRO A 298 5.92 -19.05 8.93
CA PRO A 298 6.19 -20.19 8.06
C PRO A 298 7.66 -20.17 7.64
N GLU A 299 8.38 -21.29 7.77
CA GLU A 299 9.70 -21.47 7.18
C GLU A 299 9.54 -21.38 5.64
N TYR A 300 10.07 -20.34 5.01
CA TYR A 300 10.07 -20.18 3.55
C TYR A 300 11.46 -20.47 2.98
N GLY A 301 11.56 -21.53 2.17
CA GLY A 301 12.74 -21.89 1.38
C GLY A 301 12.85 -23.40 1.17
N PRO A 302 13.42 -23.87 0.04
CA PRO A 302 13.73 -25.29 -0.13
C PRO A 302 14.89 -25.62 0.81
N THR A 303 14.65 -26.52 1.76
CA THR A 303 15.66 -27.17 2.62
C THR A 303 16.56 -26.25 3.47
N ARG A 304 16.51 -26.43 4.80
CA ARG A 304 17.65 -26.15 5.68
C ARG A 304 18.89 -26.85 5.12
N ASN A 305 19.74 -26.12 4.40
CA ASN A 305 21.15 -26.38 4.22
C ASN A 305 21.74 -25.15 3.51
N THR A 306 22.91 -24.71 3.96
CA THR A 306 23.69 -23.58 3.44
C THR A 306 23.29 -22.18 3.91
N TRP A 307 23.45 -21.91 5.21
CA TRP A 307 24.16 -20.72 5.70
C TRP A 307 24.80 -21.10 7.05
N THR A 308 26.08 -21.47 7.00
CA THR A 308 27.01 -21.49 8.14
C THR A 308 27.25 -20.07 8.64
#